data_AF-A0A7S2PJQ4-F1
#
_entry.id   AF-A0A7S2PJQ4-F1
#
_cell.length_a   1.000
_cell.length_b   1.000
_cell.length_c   1.000
_cell.angle_alpha   90.00
_cell.angle_beta   90.00
_cell.angle_gamma   90.00
#
_symmetry.space_group_name_H-M   'P 1'
#
loop_
_entity.id
_entity.type
_entity.pdbx_description
1 polymer ?
#
loop_
_entity_poly.entity_id
_entity_poly.type
_entity_poly.pdbx_seq_one_letter_code
_entity_poly.pdbx_strand_id
1 'polypeptide(L)'
;MLAGLSALLGLGADREADLGVKAKLSSPGWPGLRTGCHVTKQRSGKSMRFQAADMPPMCNAVLFGDAGDLAALVASLRGLPEMDKHTMGGRCEHQTRDMEHFMTSQVGMRQLSGQCFVQGVKAFELKTPLAELPADRTLSFACQRRPADATFSMSVAEVAEWQASYQAFYASDMYVGEEGKACLRKALSGQSSCGDEAFRMKFVVRISKNPVLMRFDGRLISREADDCHAGEVHLVSVCGVDFAGRKHDVADVTTYIRNWRQVYRTAEEGNLVVRHGRDFVPTGKKGFLDRSLLLRDLKKMARLRLRAQDAVGVQVAVEVGIGLGVFAGDAVGIGARVRLLSAQALREVLEEERFEHIRLVVVSLPVFRPNDNFQHFRKVFENGTYKGATPVMLMDQDMHAIAISAAAAGFSVGELNPADSHGVFGEYWQNLGPGTEEKLALTTCGLLTQHHAVNPWVLDASRYTPMDV
;
A
#
# COMPACT_ATOMS: atom_id res chain seq x y z
N MET A 1 -50.27 -50.24 -21.81
CA MET A 1 -51.29 -49.17 -21.65
C MET A 1 -50.54 -47.85 -21.84
N LEU A 2 -50.32 -47.45 -23.11
CA LEU A 2 -51.17 -46.50 -23.87
C LEU A 2 -51.28 -45.16 -23.11
N ALA A 3 -50.51 -44.12 -23.42
CA ALA A 3 -50.38 -43.34 -24.66
C ALA A 3 -51.67 -42.59 -25.07
N GLY A 4 -51.54 -41.27 -25.22
CA GLY A 4 -52.44 -40.34 -25.91
C GLY A 4 -51.85 -38.93 -25.77
N LEU A 5 -51.04 -38.43 -26.72
CA LEU A 5 -51.44 -37.67 -27.95
C LEU A 5 -52.45 -36.55 -27.62
N SER A 6 -52.35 -35.29 -28.07
CA SER A 6 -51.59 -34.60 -29.12
C SER A 6 -51.86 -33.08 -28.93
N ALA A 7 -50.90 -32.16 -29.15
CA ALA A 7 -50.75 -31.29 -30.35
C ALA A 7 -52.04 -30.49 -30.73
N LEU A 8 -52.06 -29.22 -31.15
CA LEU A 8 -51.08 -28.26 -31.67
C LEU A 8 -51.82 -26.90 -31.87
N LEU A 9 -51.09 -25.76 -31.81
CA LEU A 9 -51.25 -24.46 -32.51
C LEU A 9 -52.59 -23.69 -32.59
N GLY A 10 -52.51 -22.36 -32.40
CA GLY A 10 -53.53 -21.42 -32.89
C GLY A 10 -53.37 -19.95 -32.46
N LEU A 11 -52.59 -19.21 -33.25
CA LEU A 11 -52.52 -17.76 -33.48
C LEU A 11 -53.60 -16.82 -32.88
N GLY A 12 -53.15 -15.64 -32.43
CA GLY A 12 -53.97 -14.43 -32.26
C GLY A 12 -53.08 -13.20 -32.10
N ALA A 13 -52.96 -12.41 -33.17
CA ALA A 13 -52.27 -11.13 -33.21
C ALA A 13 -53.23 -10.00 -32.85
N ASP A 14 -52.75 -8.93 -32.23
CA ASP A 14 -53.33 -7.59 -32.39
C ASP A 14 -52.24 -6.51 -32.37
N ARG A 15 -52.39 -5.61 -33.36
CA ARG A 15 -51.67 -4.35 -33.64
C ARG A 15 -52.03 -3.32 -32.56
N GLU A 16 -51.29 -2.25 -32.28
CA GLU A 16 -50.99 -1.01 -33.03
C GLU A 16 -50.37 -0.09 -31.94
N ALA A 17 -49.49 0.89 -32.12
CA ALA A 17 -49.37 1.85 -33.20
C ALA A 17 -47.95 2.42 -33.27
N ASP A 18 -47.64 2.78 -34.50
CA ASP A 18 -46.50 3.51 -35.04
C ASP A 18 -46.54 5.00 -34.62
N LEU A 19 -45.40 5.68 -34.76
CA LEU A 19 -45.23 7.01 -35.40
C LEU A 19 -43.90 7.66 -34.97
N GLY A 20 -43.01 7.90 -35.94
CA GLY A 20 -41.92 8.87 -35.73
C GLY A 20 -40.67 8.83 -36.63
N VAL A 21 -40.83 8.55 -37.92
CA VAL A 21 -39.84 8.55 -39.02
C VAL A 21 -38.88 9.78 -39.11
N LYS A 22 -37.60 9.55 -39.48
CA LYS A 22 -36.83 10.07 -40.67
C LYS A 22 -35.29 10.05 -40.41
N ALA A 23 -34.49 9.16 -41.04
CA ALA A 23 -33.92 9.16 -42.42
C ALA A 23 -32.89 10.30 -42.66
N LYS A 24 -31.75 10.20 -43.38
CA LYS A 24 -31.00 9.19 -44.16
C LYS A 24 -29.67 9.87 -44.61
N LEU A 25 -28.56 9.10 -44.75
CA LEU A 25 -27.45 9.22 -45.75
C LEU A 25 -26.58 10.52 -45.76
N SER A 26 -25.28 10.59 -46.10
CA SER A 26 -24.31 9.74 -46.83
C SER A 26 -22.86 10.25 -46.64
N SER A 27 -21.89 9.34 -46.84
CA SER A 27 -20.39 9.32 -46.81
C SER A 27 -19.63 10.40 -47.63
N PRO A 28 -18.26 10.43 -47.81
CA PRO A 28 -17.17 9.47 -47.45
C PRO A 28 -15.74 10.01 -47.02
N GLY A 29 -14.93 9.14 -46.38
CA GLY A 29 -13.50 8.86 -46.69
C GLY A 29 -12.33 9.78 -46.21
N TRP A 30 -11.48 9.27 -45.30
CA TRP A 30 -10.03 8.91 -45.48
C TRP A 30 -9.27 8.78 -44.13
N PRO A 31 -8.15 8.02 -44.05
CA PRO A 31 -7.68 7.34 -42.85
C PRO A 31 -6.56 8.09 -42.12
N GLY A 32 -6.56 8.00 -40.78
CA GLY A 32 -5.46 8.44 -39.95
C GLY A 32 -5.36 7.56 -38.70
N LEU A 33 -4.28 6.76 -38.63
CA LEU A 33 -3.93 5.96 -37.47
C LEU A 33 -3.95 6.81 -36.20
N ARG A 34 -4.82 6.45 -35.25
CA ARG A 34 -4.65 6.77 -33.83
C ARG A 34 -4.64 5.46 -33.06
N THR A 35 -3.45 5.00 -32.69
CA THR A 35 -3.26 4.04 -31.59
C THR A 35 -3.51 4.77 -30.27
N GLY A 36 -4.76 5.16 -30.03
CA GLY A 36 -5.22 5.59 -28.72
C GLY A 36 -5.50 4.34 -27.89
N CYS A 37 -4.67 4.07 -26.88
CA CYS A 37 -4.96 3.09 -25.86
C CYS A 37 -6.15 3.60 -25.02
N HIS A 38 -7.37 3.43 -25.54
CA HIS A 38 -8.59 3.62 -24.76
C HIS A 38 -8.71 2.44 -23.80
N VAL A 39 -8.31 2.67 -22.55
CA VAL A 39 -8.72 1.85 -21.41
C VAL A 39 -10.23 2.05 -21.22
N THR A 40 -11.03 1.27 -21.97
CA THR A 40 -12.44 1.07 -21.64
C THR A 40 -12.51 0.19 -20.40
N LYS A 41 -12.56 0.84 -19.22
CA LYS A 41 -12.99 0.19 -17.98
C LYS A 41 -14.35 -0.45 -18.22
N GLN A 42 -14.36 -1.78 -18.32
CA GLN A 42 -15.59 -2.54 -18.31
C GLN A 42 -16.26 -2.28 -16.96
N ARG A 43 -17.43 -1.64 -16.99
CA ARG A 43 -18.31 -1.47 -15.83
C ARG A 43 -18.75 -2.86 -15.35
N SER A 44 -17.98 -3.48 -14.46
CA SER A 44 -18.53 -4.37 -13.44
C SER A 44 -19.03 -3.50 -12.27
N GLY A 45 -19.97 -2.62 -12.59
CA GLY A 45 -20.62 -1.72 -11.64
C GLY A 45 -21.63 -2.46 -10.77
N LYS A 46 -21.15 -3.29 -9.85
CA LYS A 46 -21.70 -3.24 -8.49
C LYS A 46 -20.74 -2.37 -7.68
N SER A 47 -20.97 -1.07 -7.75
CA SER A 47 -20.60 -0.17 -6.67
C SER A 47 -21.06 -0.84 -5.38
N MET A 48 -20.11 -1.29 -4.56
CA MET A 48 -20.41 -1.64 -3.17
C MET A 48 -20.89 -0.33 -2.52
N ARG A 49 -22.20 -0.09 -2.56
CA ARG A 49 -22.85 0.83 -1.63
C ARG A 49 -22.55 0.24 -0.26
N PHE A 50 -21.62 0.86 0.44
CA PHE A 50 -21.39 0.63 1.85
C PHE A 50 -22.69 0.98 2.57
N GLN A 51 -23.49 -0.03 2.92
CA GLN A 51 -24.48 0.14 3.96
C GLN A 51 -23.72 0.13 5.27
N ALA A 52 -23.26 1.31 5.68
CA ALA A 52 -22.80 1.59 7.04
C ALA A 52 -24.01 1.63 7.98
N ALA A 53 -24.75 0.52 8.06
CA ALA A 53 -25.86 0.36 8.98
C ALA A 53 -25.44 -0.69 10.02
N ASP A 54 -25.43 -0.24 11.28
CA ASP A 54 -25.51 -1.07 12.49
C ASP A 54 -24.23 -1.70 13.06
N MET A 55 -23.05 -1.07 12.91
CA MET A 55 -21.94 -1.32 13.84
C MET A 55 -21.81 -0.14 14.80
N PRO A 56 -21.92 -0.33 16.13
CA PRO A 56 -21.71 0.76 17.07
C PRO A 56 -20.28 1.31 16.90
N PRO A 57 -20.10 2.64 16.98
CA PRO A 57 -18.77 3.25 17.06
C PRO A 57 -18.11 2.71 18.33
N MET A 58 -17.13 1.83 18.15
CA MET A 58 -16.26 1.42 19.23
C MET A 58 -14.85 1.80 18.81
N CYS A 59 -14.28 2.79 19.49
CA CYS A 59 -12.84 2.99 19.55
C CYS A 59 -12.20 1.69 20.07
N ASN A 60 -11.81 0.81 19.13
CA ASN A 60 -11.23 -0.48 19.45
C ASN A 60 -9.72 -0.28 19.63
N ALA A 61 -9.31 -0.06 20.88
CA ALA A 61 -7.91 -0.01 21.27
C ALA A 61 -7.64 -1.10 22.31
N VAL A 62 -6.76 -2.06 21.99
CA VAL A 62 -6.42 -3.17 22.88
C VAL A 62 -4.91 -3.22 23.07
N LEU A 63 -4.47 -3.17 24.32
CA LEU A 63 -3.05 -3.28 24.69
C LEU A 63 -2.76 -4.70 25.14
N PHE A 64 -1.65 -5.25 24.65
CA PHE A 64 -1.06 -6.51 25.06
C PHE A 64 0.35 -6.24 25.62
N GLY A 65 0.67 -6.84 26.77
CA GLY A 65 1.89 -6.53 27.52
C GLY A 65 1.71 -5.36 28.50
N ASP A 66 2.78 -5.02 29.21
CA ASP A 66 2.80 -3.90 30.16
C ASP A 66 3.25 -2.62 29.45
N ALA A 67 2.50 -1.53 29.65
CA ALA A 67 2.88 -0.23 29.12
C ALA A 67 4.05 0.40 29.90
N GLY A 68 4.23 0.05 31.18
CA GLY A 68 5.29 0.63 32.01
C GLY A 68 5.33 2.15 31.95
N ASP A 69 6.48 2.70 31.58
CA ASP A 69 6.71 4.14 31.45
C ASP A 69 6.06 4.79 30.21
N LEU A 70 5.44 4.00 29.32
CA LEU A 70 4.66 4.47 28.17
C LEU A 70 3.19 4.73 28.49
N ALA A 71 2.77 4.61 29.76
CA ALA A 71 1.36 4.73 30.15
C ALA A 71 0.72 6.05 29.69
N ALA A 72 1.47 7.17 29.74
CA ALA A 72 0.99 8.48 29.26
C ALA A 72 0.77 8.50 27.74
N LEU A 73 1.70 7.93 26.96
CA LEU A 73 1.55 7.80 25.52
C LEU A 73 0.35 6.92 25.17
N VAL A 74 0.22 5.75 25.80
CA VAL A 74 -0.91 4.83 25.57
C VAL A 74 -2.25 5.50 25.88
N ALA A 75 -2.33 6.27 26.97
CA ALA A 75 -3.52 7.04 27.30
C ALA A 75 -3.84 8.10 26.22
N SER A 76 -2.83 8.82 25.74
CA SER A 76 -2.98 9.80 24.65
C SER A 76 -3.48 9.14 23.37
N LEU A 77 -2.90 7.99 22.99
CA LEU A 77 -3.29 7.25 21.79
C LEU A 77 -4.74 6.73 21.89
N ARG A 78 -5.18 6.25 23.05
CA ARG A 78 -6.59 5.87 23.29
C ARG A 78 -7.56 7.05 23.16
N GLY A 79 -7.08 8.26 23.42
CA GLY A 79 -7.86 9.50 23.28
C GLY A 79 -7.95 10.03 21.85
N LEU A 80 -7.29 9.39 20.87
CA LEU A 80 -7.39 9.80 19.47
C LEU A 80 -8.82 9.68 18.96
N PRO A 81 -9.26 10.63 18.09
CA PRO A 81 -10.60 10.58 17.52
C PRO A 81 -10.77 9.33 16.65
N GLU A 82 -12.01 8.88 16.55
CA GLU A 82 -12.37 7.79 15.64
C GLU A 82 -11.99 8.13 14.19
N MET A 83 -11.63 7.08 13.46
CA MET A 83 -11.26 7.18 12.07
C MET A 83 -12.50 7.45 11.19
N ASP A 84 -12.48 8.49 10.36
CA ASP A 84 -13.53 8.77 9.37
C ASP A 84 -13.53 7.73 8.24
N LYS A 85 -14.16 6.58 8.48
CA LYS A 85 -14.22 5.46 7.53
C LYS A 85 -14.87 5.85 6.20
N HIS A 86 -15.78 6.82 6.19
CA HIS A 86 -16.47 7.26 4.97
C HIS A 86 -15.50 8.00 4.04
N THR A 87 -14.75 8.96 4.58
CA THR A 87 -13.78 9.73 3.79
C THR A 87 -12.52 8.90 3.50
N MET A 88 -12.16 7.98 4.38
CA MET A 88 -10.90 7.24 4.30
C MET A 88 -10.96 5.97 3.45
N GLY A 89 -12.14 5.57 2.95
CA GLY A 89 -12.42 4.37 2.14
C GLY A 89 -11.80 4.31 0.73
N GLY A 90 -10.62 4.91 0.54
CA GLY A 90 -9.77 4.73 -0.63
C GLY A 90 -9.87 5.80 -1.72
N ARG A 91 -10.88 6.68 -1.76
CA ARG A 91 -10.90 7.72 -2.80
C ARG A 91 -9.79 8.74 -2.55
N CYS A 92 -8.82 8.80 -3.47
CA CYS A 92 -7.64 9.66 -3.35
C CYS A 92 -7.56 10.78 -4.40
N GLU A 93 -8.62 10.98 -5.20
CA GLU A 93 -8.60 11.92 -6.34
C GLU A 93 -8.16 13.34 -5.96
N HIS A 94 -8.62 13.86 -4.82
CA HIS A 94 -8.23 15.18 -4.37
C HIS A 94 -6.78 15.22 -3.89
N GLN A 95 -6.37 14.22 -3.11
CA GLN A 95 -5.00 14.09 -2.63
C GLN A 95 -4.01 13.94 -3.79
N THR A 96 -4.37 13.18 -4.83
CA THR A 96 -3.60 13.09 -6.07
C THR A 96 -3.47 14.45 -6.74
N ARG A 97 -4.55 15.20 -6.90
CA ARG A 97 -4.50 16.53 -7.53
C ARG A 97 -3.67 17.53 -6.74
N ASP A 98 -3.81 17.52 -5.42
CA ASP A 98 -3.04 18.41 -4.53
C ASP A 98 -1.54 18.07 -4.59
N MET A 99 -1.20 16.78 -4.58
CA MET A 99 0.18 16.32 -4.74
C MET A 99 0.73 16.62 -6.14
N GLU A 100 -0.02 16.38 -7.22
CA GLU A 100 0.41 16.74 -8.57
C GLU A 100 0.64 18.25 -8.71
N HIS A 101 -0.23 19.06 -8.11
CA HIS A 101 -0.08 20.52 -8.09
C HIS A 101 1.16 20.95 -7.31
N PHE A 102 1.39 20.39 -6.13
CA PHE A 102 2.60 20.63 -5.33
C PHE A 102 3.85 20.23 -6.13
N MET A 103 3.88 19.00 -6.64
CA MET A 103 5.03 18.47 -7.38
C MET A 103 5.34 19.33 -8.63
N THR A 104 4.31 19.81 -9.33
CA THR A 104 4.48 20.65 -10.52
C THR A 104 4.91 22.09 -10.16
N SER A 105 4.23 22.72 -9.19
CA SER A 105 4.41 24.15 -8.91
C SER A 105 5.61 24.45 -8.01
N GLN A 106 5.89 23.59 -7.03
CA GLN A 106 6.94 23.83 -6.04
C GLN A 106 8.28 23.23 -6.49
N VAL A 107 8.28 22.00 -7.00
CA VAL A 107 9.50 21.25 -7.35
C VAL A 107 9.70 21.07 -8.87
N GLY A 108 8.81 21.63 -9.70
CA GLY A 108 9.00 21.67 -11.15
C GLY A 108 8.87 20.32 -11.84
N MET A 109 8.07 19.40 -11.32
CA MET A 109 7.79 18.10 -11.94
C MET A 109 7.19 18.27 -13.34
N ARG A 110 7.68 17.50 -14.31
CA ARG A 110 7.07 17.32 -15.63
C ARG A 110 6.91 15.83 -15.93
N GLN A 111 5.77 15.49 -16.52
CA GLN A 111 5.47 14.13 -16.97
C GLN A 111 6.17 13.81 -18.28
N LEU A 112 6.74 12.61 -18.38
CA LEU A 112 7.39 12.11 -19.60
C LEU A 112 6.36 11.41 -20.47
N SER A 113 5.98 12.06 -21.58
CA SER A 113 4.93 11.55 -22.46
C SER A 113 5.26 10.17 -23.03
N GLY A 114 4.33 9.22 -22.85
CA GLY A 114 4.45 7.85 -23.35
C GLY A 114 5.46 6.97 -22.61
N GLN A 115 6.08 7.48 -21.54
CA GLN A 115 7.06 6.74 -20.75
C GLN A 115 6.47 6.28 -19.42
N CYS A 116 6.98 5.16 -18.93
CA CYS A 116 6.63 4.60 -17.63
C CYS A 116 7.91 4.12 -16.95
N PHE A 117 7.97 4.22 -15.62
CA PHE A 117 9.04 3.57 -14.86
C PHE A 117 8.82 2.05 -14.92
N VAL A 118 7.70 1.59 -14.36
CA VAL A 118 7.16 0.24 -14.57
C VAL A 118 5.75 0.33 -15.18
N GLN A 119 5.25 -0.76 -15.73
CA GLN A 119 3.95 -0.79 -16.41
C GLN A 119 2.82 -0.25 -15.51
N GLY A 120 2.22 0.88 -15.90
CA GLY A 120 1.14 1.52 -15.13
C GLY A 120 1.58 2.68 -14.23
N VAL A 121 2.89 2.97 -14.17
CA VAL A 121 3.50 4.06 -13.40
C VAL A 121 4.05 5.09 -14.36
N LYS A 122 3.41 6.25 -14.43
CA LYS A 122 3.84 7.32 -15.34
C LYS A 122 5.24 7.80 -14.94
N ALA A 123 6.12 7.91 -15.92
CA ALA A 123 7.44 8.45 -15.68
C ALA A 123 7.38 9.98 -15.60
N PHE A 124 8.19 10.55 -14.71
CA PHE A 124 8.31 11.99 -14.56
C PHE A 124 9.75 12.37 -14.22
N GLU A 125 10.07 13.65 -14.38
CA GLU A 125 11.35 14.22 -13.99
C GLU A 125 11.14 15.62 -13.41
N LEU A 126 12.14 16.12 -12.69
CA LEU A 126 12.15 17.50 -12.23
C LEU A 126 12.79 18.40 -13.31
N LYS A 127 12.27 19.62 -13.47
CA LYS A 127 12.89 20.63 -14.34
C LYS A 127 14.26 21.05 -13.82
N THR A 128 14.39 21.12 -12.50
CA THR A 128 15.63 21.45 -11.79
C THR A 128 15.75 20.49 -10.61
N PRO A 129 16.87 19.77 -10.46
CA PRO A 129 17.11 18.93 -9.29
C PRO A 129 16.95 19.74 -7.99
N LEU A 130 16.40 19.12 -6.94
CA LEU A 130 16.20 19.81 -5.65
C LEU A 130 17.52 20.34 -5.06
N ALA A 131 18.63 19.63 -5.32
CA ALA A 131 19.97 20.02 -4.88
C ALA A 131 20.49 21.33 -5.52
N GLU A 132 19.88 21.80 -6.60
CA GLU A 132 20.24 23.07 -7.27
C GLU A 132 19.37 24.25 -6.82
N LEU A 133 18.34 24.01 -5.99
CA LEU A 133 17.51 25.07 -5.43
C LEU A 133 18.20 25.72 -4.21
N PRO A 134 17.96 27.02 -3.94
CA PRO A 134 18.48 27.67 -2.74
C PRO A 134 18.03 26.95 -1.47
N ALA A 135 18.93 26.69 -0.54
CA ALA A 135 18.67 25.91 0.68
C ALA A 135 17.60 26.56 1.58
N ASP A 136 17.56 27.89 1.61
CA ASP A 136 16.61 28.72 2.34
C ASP A 136 15.26 28.89 1.63
N ARG A 137 15.12 28.39 0.40
CA ARG A 137 13.84 28.44 -0.32
C ARG A 137 12.80 27.61 0.42
N THR A 138 11.70 28.25 0.80
CA THR A 138 10.53 27.58 1.33
C THR A 138 9.71 26.94 0.21
N LEU A 139 9.32 25.69 0.40
CA LEU A 139 8.29 24.97 -0.35
C LEU A 139 7.04 24.89 0.52
N SER A 140 5.88 25.18 -0.08
CA SER A 140 4.60 25.15 0.63
C SER A 140 3.68 24.13 0.00
N PHE A 141 3.22 23.16 0.80
CA PHE A 141 2.18 22.23 0.38
C PHE A 141 0.80 22.84 0.64
N ALA A 142 -0.05 22.73 -0.38
CA ALA A 142 -1.31 23.44 -0.50
C ALA A 142 -2.42 22.45 -0.86
N CYS A 143 -3.30 22.11 0.09
CA CYS A 143 -4.44 21.22 -0.14
C CYS A 143 -5.69 21.99 -0.58
N GLN A 144 -6.58 21.46 -1.41
CA GLN A 144 -7.86 22.14 -1.70
C GLN A 144 -8.85 22.08 -0.54
N ARG A 145 -8.68 21.12 0.39
CA ARG A 145 -9.55 20.88 1.54
C ARG A 145 -8.85 21.27 2.83
N ARG A 146 -8.72 22.58 3.09
CA ARG A 146 -8.07 23.09 4.31
C ARG A 146 -9.11 23.66 5.29
N PRO A 147 -8.88 23.56 6.61
CA PRO A 147 -9.22 24.64 7.53
C PRO A 147 -8.61 25.96 7.03
N ALA A 148 -9.26 27.10 7.26
CA ALA A 148 -8.89 28.39 6.64
C ALA A 148 -7.44 28.86 6.93
N ASP A 149 -6.79 28.25 7.92
CA ASP A 149 -5.52 28.61 8.54
C ASP A 149 -4.43 27.52 8.46
N ALA A 150 -4.72 26.34 7.89
CA ALA A 150 -3.74 25.27 7.85
C ALA A 150 -2.70 25.46 6.73
N THR A 151 -1.42 25.43 7.10
CA THR A 151 -0.24 25.52 6.23
C THR A 151 0.70 24.35 6.47
N PHE A 152 1.37 23.87 5.43
CA PHE A 152 2.51 22.97 5.58
C PHE A 152 3.67 23.55 4.79
N SER A 153 4.68 24.05 5.50
CA SER A 153 5.88 24.63 4.91
C SER A 153 7.12 23.80 5.26
N MET A 154 8.11 23.82 4.37
CA MET A 154 9.42 23.19 4.56
C MET A 154 10.49 23.97 3.78
N SER A 155 11.73 23.98 4.23
CA SER A 155 12.86 24.49 3.45
C SER A 155 13.44 23.39 2.54
N VAL A 156 14.15 23.80 1.48
CA VAL A 156 14.93 22.86 0.65
C VAL A 156 16.01 22.18 1.48
N ALA A 157 16.60 22.87 2.47
CA ALA A 157 17.57 22.29 3.39
C ALA A 157 17.00 21.10 4.19
N GLU A 158 15.80 21.25 4.72
CA GLU A 158 15.09 20.17 5.43
C GLU A 158 14.82 18.98 4.49
N VAL A 159 14.35 19.24 3.27
CA VAL A 159 14.13 18.18 2.28
C VAL A 159 15.43 17.44 1.96
N ALA A 160 16.55 18.14 1.83
CA ALA A 160 17.86 17.53 1.60
C ALA A 160 18.30 16.65 2.78
N GLU A 161 18.06 17.08 4.03
CA GLU A 161 18.31 16.26 5.22
C GLU A 161 17.46 14.99 5.21
N TRP A 162 16.15 15.11 4.94
CA TRP A 162 15.25 13.97 4.88
C TRP A 162 15.63 13.00 3.77
N GLN A 163 16.04 13.51 2.59
CA GLN A 163 16.55 12.69 1.51
C GLN A 163 17.83 11.95 1.89
N ALA A 164 18.77 12.61 2.57
CA ALA A 164 20.04 12.03 3.01
C ALA A 164 19.89 10.98 4.11
N SER A 165 18.74 10.95 4.80
CA SER A 165 18.40 9.94 5.79
C SER A 165 17.97 8.59 5.19
N TYR A 166 17.79 8.52 3.86
CA TYR A 166 17.36 7.30 3.18
C TYR A 166 18.30 6.12 3.42
N GLN A 167 17.73 4.97 3.76
CA GLN A 167 18.41 3.68 3.87
C GLN A 167 17.53 2.57 3.29
N ALA A 168 18.17 1.56 2.70
CA ALA A 168 17.52 0.32 2.28
C ALA A 168 18.15 -0.87 3.00
N PHE A 169 17.34 -1.60 3.74
CA PHE A 169 17.74 -2.82 4.44
C PHE A 169 17.21 -4.04 3.69
N TYR A 170 17.99 -5.10 3.59
CA TYR A 170 17.60 -6.29 2.84
C TYR A 170 18.08 -7.58 3.50
N ALA A 171 17.32 -8.67 3.32
CA ALA A 171 17.75 -9.97 3.79
C ALA A 171 18.96 -10.48 2.99
N SER A 172 20.08 -10.73 3.68
CA SER A 172 21.37 -11.05 3.07
C SER A 172 21.35 -12.32 2.21
N ASP A 173 20.56 -13.31 2.59
CA ASP A 173 20.36 -14.57 1.87
C ASP A 173 19.49 -14.43 0.60
N MET A 174 18.71 -13.34 0.46
CA MET A 174 17.91 -13.04 -0.74
C MET A 174 18.67 -12.23 -1.79
N TYR A 175 19.70 -11.48 -1.34
CA TYR A 175 20.47 -10.56 -2.16
C TYR A 175 21.96 -10.76 -1.91
N VAL A 176 22.53 -11.78 -2.55
CA VAL A 176 23.92 -12.18 -2.35
C VAL A 176 24.88 -11.35 -3.22
N GLY A 177 25.89 -10.77 -2.58
CA GLY A 177 27.01 -10.10 -3.26
C GLY A 177 26.58 -8.91 -4.15
N GLU A 178 27.41 -8.62 -5.14
CA GLU A 178 27.19 -7.49 -6.06
C GLU A 178 26.02 -7.71 -7.01
N GLU A 179 25.72 -8.95 -7.39
CA GLU A 179 24.53 -9.28 -8.20
C GLU A 179 23.24 -8.97 -7.43
N GLY A 180 23.20 -9.30 -6.13
CA GLY A 180 22.10 -8.92 -5.25
C GLY A 180 21.91 -7.40 -5.20
N LYS A 181 22.98 -6.64 -4.95
CA LYS A 181 22.92 -5.16 -4.93
C LYS A 181 22.50 -4.58 -6.28
N ALA A 182 22.97 -5.14 -7.39
CA ALA A 182 22.56 -4.72 -8.73
C ALA A 182 21.07 -4.98 -8.97
N CYS A 183 20.56 -6.14 -8.56
CA CYS A 183 19.13 -6.46 -8.60
C CYS A 183 18.30 -5.48 -7.75
N LEU A 184 18.77 -5.16 -6.54
CA LEU A 184 18.12 -4.19 -5.67
C LEU A 184 18.08 -2.79 -6.31
N ARG A 185 19.22 -2.29 -6.81
CA ARG A 185 19.28 -0.99 -7.51
C ARG A 185 18.33 -0.95 -8.71
N LYS A 186 18.32 -2.01 -9.51
CA LYS A 186 17.40 -2.16 -10.65
C LYS A 186 15.94 -2.07 -10.20
N ALA A 187 15.56 -2.79 -9.15
CA ALA A 187 14.20 -2.74 -8.62
C ALA A 187 13.81 -1.35 -8.09
N LEU A 188 14.68 -0.72 -7.29
CA LEU A 188 14.44 0.63 -6.75
C LEU A 188 14.35 1.72 -7.83
N SER A 189 15.02 1.52 -8.96
CA SER A 189 14.91 2.39 -10.15
C SER A 189 13.64 2.16 -10.99
N GLY A 190 12.76 1.24 -10.57
CA GLY A 190 11.58 0.88 -11.32
C GLY A 190 11.89 0.14 -12.61
N GLN A 191 12.91 -0.70 -12.61
CA GLN A 191 13.28 -1.51 -13.77
C GLN A 191 13.13 -3.02 -13.48
N SER A 192 12.53 -3.39 -12.36
CA SER A 192 12.23 -4.78 -12.00
C SER A 192 11.23 -5.41 -12.97
N SER A 193 11.50 -6.66 -13.32
CA SER A 193 10.57 -7.54 -14.01
C SER A 193 9.59 -8.22 -13.05
N CYS A 194 8.50 -8.76 -13.57
CA CYS A 194 7.56 -9.58 -12.79
C CYS A 194 8.20 -10.89 -12.30
N GLY A 195 7.60 -11.54 -11.31
CA GLY A 195 8.07 -12.83 -10.81
C GLY A 195 9.18 -12.68 -9.80
N ASP A 196 10.32 -13.32 -10.01
CA ASP A 196 11.37 -13.46 -8.99
C ASP A 196 11.94 -12.11 -8.52
N GLU A 197 12.16 -11.15 -9.42
CA GLU A 197 12.68 -9.83 -9.05
C GLU A 197 11.68 -9.06 -8.17
N ALA A 198 10.39 -9.05 -8.54
CA ALA A 198 9.31 -8.48 -7.73
C ALA A 198 9.14 -9.24 -6.40
N PHE A 199 9.33 -10.56 -6.41
CA PHE A 199 9.21 -11.37 -5.20
C PHE A 199 10.26 -11.04 -4.16
N ARG A 200 11.51 -10.83 -4.57
CA ARG A 200 12.59 -10.50 -3.64
C ARG A 200 12.36 -9.18 -2.89
N MET A 201 11.61 -8.24 -3.46
CA MET A 201 11.30 -6.95 -2.82
C MET A 201 10.47 -7.05 -1.53
N LYS A 202 9.88 -8.21 -1.23
CA LYS A 202 9.26 -8.50 0.08
C LYS A 202 10.28 -8.55 1.22
N PHE A 203 11.53 -8.80 0.87
CA PHE A 203 12.65 -8.91 1.79
C PHE A 203 13.57 -7.68 1.70
N VAL A 204 12.97 -6.53 1.40
CA VAL A 204 13.61 -5.21 1.38
C VAL A 204 12.74 -4.22 2.13
N VAL A 205 13.37 -3.40 2.96
CA VAL A 205 12.75 -2.35 3.76
C VAL A 205 13.43 -1.03 3.43
N ARG A 206 12.65 -0.02 3.05
CA ARG A 206 13.16 1.33 2.75
C ARG A 206 12.74 2.27 3.88
N ILE A 207 13.68 3.04 4.43
CA ILE A 207 13.39 3.96 5.53
C ILE A 207 13.98 5.32 5.23
N SER A 208 13.24 6.39 5.51
CA SER A 208 13.72 7.76 5.51
C SER A 208 12.89 8.59 6.49
N LYS A 209 13.48 9.63 7.08
CA LYS A 209 12.72 10.72 7.71
C LYS A 209 11.69 11.22 6.71
N ASN A 210 10.46 11.36 7.15
CA ASN A 210 9.34 11.61 6.27
C ASN A 210 8.16 12.26 7.01
N PRO A 211 8.10 13.58 7.02
CA PRO A 211 6.95 14.30 7.57
C PRO A 211 5.62 13.90 6.92
N VAL A 212 4.56 13.95 7.73
CA VAL A 212 3.19 13.69 7.30
C VAL A 212 2.53 15.01 6.89
N LEU A 213 2.10 15.12 5.64
CA LEU A 213 1.47 16.32 5.07
C LEU A 213 0.01 16.45 5.52
N MET A 214 -0.71 15.34 5.50
CA MET A 214 -2.14 15.30 5.79
C MET A 214 -2.52 13.99 6.46
N ARG A 215 -3.62 14.03 7.22
CA ARG A 215 -4.26 12.82 7.74
C ARG A 215 -4.83 11.98 6.61
N PHE A 216 -5.16 10.72 6.88
CA PHE A 216 -5.75 9.86 5.85
C PHE A 216 -7.15 10.34 5.41
N ASP A 217 -7.85 11.22 6.13
CA ASP A 217 -9.08 11.85 5.62
C ASP A 217 -8.81 12.97 4.59
N GLY A 218 -7.53 13.30 4.35
CA GLY A 218 -7.08 14.37 3.47
C GLY A 218 -7.01 15.74 4.13
N ARG A 219 -7.25 15.85 5.44
CA ARG A 219 -7.08 17.11 6.17
C ARG A 219 -5.60 17.40 6.36
N LEU A 220 -5.17 18.58 5.93
CA LEU A 220 -3.81 19.05 6.11
C LEU A 220 -3.44 19.09 7.59
N ILE A 221 -2.21 18.67 7.90
CA ILE A 221 -1.60 18.86 9.22
C ILE A 221 -0.79 20.14 9.16
N SER A 222 -1.11 21.08 10.06
CA SER A 222 -0.38 22.34 10.11
C SER A 222 1.06 22.10 10.57
N ARG A 223 2.00 22.69 9.85
CA ARG A 223 3.43 22.60 10.13
C ARG A 223 4.15 23.83 9.57
N GLU A 224 5.02 24.40 10.38
CA GLU A 224 6.01 25.38 9.92
C GLU A 224 7.37 24.75 9.64
N ALA A 225 8.16 25.39 8.79
CA ALA A 225 9.56 25.00 8.59
C ALA A 225 10.30 24.98 9.94
N ASP A 226 11.24 24.05 10.08
CA ASP A 226 12.04 23.80 11.29
C ASP A 226 11.25 23.19 12.48
N ASP A 227 10.01 22.74 12.27
CA ASP A 227 9.32 21.89 13.25
C ASP A 227 10.08 20.56 13.42
N CYS A 228 10.73 20.42 14.58
CA CYS A 228 11.57 19.29 14.93
C CYS A 228 10.78 17.99 15.10
N HIS A 229 9.52 18.04 15.53
CA HIS A 229 8.72 16.84 15.76
C HIS A 229 8.37 16.12 14.45
N ALA A 230 8.20 16.88 13.37
CA ALA A 230 7.95 16.31 12.04
C ALA A 230 9.15 15.48 11.53
N GLY A 231 10.37 15.84 11.96
CA GLY A 231 11.61 15.12 11.63
C GLY A 231 11.78 13.79 12.36
N GLU A 232 10.98 13.53 13.39
CA GLU A 232 11.01 12.28 14.17
C GLU A 232 10.14 11.17 13.57
N VAL A 233 9.37 11.46 12.51
CA VAL A 233 8.59 10.46 11.79
C VAL A 233 9.42 9.90 10.64
N HIS A 234 9.61 8.59 10.62
CA HIS A 234 10.25 7.83 9.55
C HIS A 234 9.19 7.05 8.78
N LEU A 235 9.22 7.08 7.45
CA LEU A 235 8.36 6.22 6.65
C LEU A 235 9.10 4.93 6.31
N VAL A 236 8.50 3.81 6.67
CA VAL A 236 9.07 2.46 6.53
C VAL A 236 8.31 1.75 5.42
N SER A 237 8.89 1.63 4.23
CA SER A 237 8.19 1.05 3.08
C SER A 237 8.64 -0.35 2.75
N VAL A 238 7.69 -1.30 2.70
CA VAL A 238 7.93 -2.74 2.53
C VAL A 238 6.86 -3.36 1.65
N CYS A 239 7.26 -4.23 0.71
CA CYS A 239 6.31 -4.93 -0.16
C CYS A 239 5.62 -6.08 0.58
N GLY A 240 4.33 -6.28 0.32
CA GLY A 240 3.58 -7.42 0.86
C GLY A 240 3.69 -8.70 0.03
N VAL A 241 3.32 -9.82 0.64
CA VAL A 241 2.96 -11.02 -0.11
C VAL A 241 1.62 -10.76 -0.78
N ASP A 242 1.53 -11.06 -2.08
CA ASP A 242 0.39 -10.66 -2.91
C ASP A 242 -0.32 -11.85 -3.55
N PHE A 243 -1.62 -12.00 -3.26
CA PHE A 243 -2.49 -13.00 -3.87
C PHE A 243 -3.65 -12.40 -4.67
N ALA A 244 -3.53 -11.15 -5.15
CA ALA A 244 -4.49 -10.54 -6.08
C ALA A 244 -4.55 -11.28 -7.41
N GLY A 245 -3.51 -12.04 -7.75
CA GLY A 245 -3.47 -12.88 -8.94
C GLY A 245 -3.19 -12.07 -10.20
N ARG A 246 -2.27 -11.13 -10.11
CA ARG A 246 -1.76 -10.33 -11.23
C ARG A 246 -0.45 -10.94 -11.71
N LYS A 247 -0.05 -10.62 -12.94
CA LYS A 247 1.19 -11.07 -13.58
C LYS A 247 2.43 -10.84 -12.68
N HIS A 248 2.43 -9.76 -11.92
CA HIS A 248 3.51 -9.39 -11.00
C HIS A 248 3.60 -10.33 -9.79
N ASP A 249 2.47 -10.89 -9.37
CA ASP A 249 2.30 -11.76 -8.21
C ASP A 249 2.54 -13.25 -8.57
N VAL A 250 3.04 -13.55 -9.78
CA VAL A 250 3.22 -14.93 -10.26
C VAL A 250 4.02 -15.78 -9.26
N ALA A 251 5.10 -15.21 -8.72
CA ALA A 251 5.97 -15.89 -7.79
C ALA A 251 5.30 -16.11 -6.41
N ASP A 252 4.45 -15.19 -5.94
CA ASP A 252 3.65 -15.41 -4.72
C ASP A 252 2.73 -16.62 -4.88
N VAL A 253 2.01 -16.65 -5.99
CA VAL A 253 1.04 -17.70 -6.30
C VAL A 253 1.74 -19.05 -6.43
N THR A 254 2.81 -19.14 -7.22
CA THR A 254 3.49 -20.41 -7.49
C THR A 254 4.31 -20.91 -6.30
N THR A 255 4.78 -20.02 -5.44
CA THR A 255 5.54 -20.37 -4.22
C THR A 255 4.62 -20.85 -3.11
N TYR A 256 3.56 -20.10 -2.81
CA TYR A 256 2.76 -20.37 -1.60
C TYR A 256 1.49 -21.18 -1.85
N ILE A 257 0.95 -21.28 -3.07
CA ILE A 257 -0.27 -22.05 -3.34
C ILE A 257 0.11 -23.40 -3.97
N ARG A 258 0.11 -24.47 -3.16
CA ARG A 258 0.55 -25.82 -3.58
C ARG A 258 -0.22 -26.37 -4.78
N ASN A 259 -1.50 -26.02 -4.91
CA ASN A 259 -2.37 -26.46 -6.00
C ASN A 259 -2.66 -25.35 -7.02
N TRP A 260 -1.78 -24.36 -7.19
CA TRP A 260 -2.04 -23.18 -8.04
C TRP A 260 -2.50 -23.52 -9.47
N ARG A 261 -1.97 -24.60 -10.08
CA ARG A 261 -2.39 -25.09 -11.42
C ARG A 261 -3.85 -25.51 -11.50
N GLN A 262 -4.46 -25.82 -10.36
CA GLN A 262 -5.89 -26.14 -10.28
C GLN A 262 -6.71 -24.87 -10.02
N VAL A 263 -6.13 -23.89 -9.32
CA VAL A 263 -6.80 -22.63 -8.92
C VAL A 263 -6.89 -21.66 -10.10
N TYR A 264 -5.90 -21.65 -10.98
CA TYR A 264 -5.84 -20.76 -12.14
C TYR A 264 -5.75 -21.56 -13.45
N ARG A 265 -6.26 -20.98 -14.55
CA ARG A 265 -6.11 -21.56 -15.88
C ARG A 265 -4.67 -21.48 -16.34
N THR A 266 -4.19 -22.56 -16.95
CA THR A 266 -2.86 -22.66 -17.56
C THR A 266 -2.97 -22.84 -19.08
N ALA A 267 -2.01 -22.30 -19.82
CA ALA A 267 -1.79 -22.59 -21.22
C ALA A 267 -1.23 -24.02 -21.38
N GLU A 268 -1.12 -24.50 -22.63
CA GLU A 268 -0.60 -25.83 -22.94
C GLU A 268 0.84 -26.02 -22.45
N GLU A 269 1.64 -24.95 -22.46
CA GLU A 269 3.02 -24.93 -21.97
C GLU A 269 3.12 -24.87 -20.43
N GLY A 270 1.99 -24.90 -19.72
CA GLY A 270 1.92 -24.90 -18.25
C GLY A 270 2.03 -23.51 -17.60
N ASN A 271 2.15 -22.45 -18.39
CA ASN A 271 2.18 -21.06 -17.91
C ASN A 271 0.78 -20.56 -17.54
N LEU A 272 0.68 -19.62 -16.59
CA LEU A 272 -0.60 -18.99 -16.22
C LEU A 272 -1.18 -18.18 -17.38
N VAL A 273 -2.47 -18.36 -17.64
CA VAL A 273 -3.19 -17.55 -18.64
C VAL A 273 -3.45 -16.16 -18.07
N VAL A 274 -2.95 -15.14 -18.76
CA VAL A 274 -3.13 -13.74 -18.39
C VAL A 274 -4.21 -13.09 -19.26
N ARG A 275 -5.26 -12.58 -18.61
CA ARG A 275 -6.34 -11.81 -19.24
C ARG A 275 -6.03 -10.31 -19.18
N HIS A 276 -6.30 -9.59 -20.27
CA HIS A 276 -6.06 -8.15 -20.39
C HIS A 276 -4.60 -7.73 -20.11
N GLY A 277 -3.65 -8.65 -20.29
CA GLY A 277 -2.23 -8.40 -20.05
C GLY A 277 -1.84 -8.25 -18.57
N ARG A 278 -2.77 -8.46 -17.61
CA ARG A 278 -2.51 -8.26 -16.18
C ARG A 278 -3.00 -9.38 -15.27
N ASP A 279 -4.25 -9.83 -15.38
CA ASP A 279 -4.90 -10.65 -14.34
C ASP A 279 -4.89 -12.14 -14.72
N PHE A 280 -4.57 -13.05 -13.79
CA PHE A 280 -4.74 -14.48 -13.98
C PHE A 280 -6.21 -14.87 -14.01
N VAL A 281 -6.54 -15.93 -14.75
CA VAL A 281 -7.92 -16.41 -14.86
C VAL A 281 -8.20 -17.50 -13.81
N PRO A 282 -8.99 -17.23 -12.74
CA PRO A 282 -9.32 -18.26 -11.76
C PRO A 282 -10.26 -19.32 -12.35
N THR A 283 -10.15 -20.55 -11.86
CA THR A 283 -11.03 -21.68 -12.24
C THR A 283 -12.24 -21.82 -11.32
N GLY A 284 -12.23 -21.14 -10.16
CA GLY A 284 -13.21 -21.29 -9.08
C GLY A 284 -12.82 -22.33 -8.02
N LYS A 285 -11.71 -23.07 -8.20
CA LYS A 285 -11.19 -23.97 -7.17
C LYS A 285 -10.49 -23.19 -6.05
N LYS A 286 -10.57 -23.69 -4.82
CA LYS A 286 -9.91 -23.09 -3.65
C LYS A 286 -8.41 -23.41 -3.62
N GLY A 287 -7.63 -22.44 -3.16
CA GLY A 287 -6.20 -22.59 -2.95
C GLY A 287 -5.85 -23.39 -1.70
N PHE A 288 -4.77 -24.16 -1.79
CA PHE A 288 -4.13 -24.88 -0.69
C PHE A 288 -2.79 -24.22 -0.37
N LEU A 289 -2.79 -23.44 0.70
CA LEU A 289 -1.65 -22.65 1.12
C LEU A 289 -0.56 -23.53 1.74
N ASP A 290 0.69 -23.32 1.36
CA ASP A 290 1.86 -23.79 2.08
C ASP A 290 2.06 -22.95 3.35
N ARG A 291 1.37 -23.35 4.41
CA ARG A 291 1.31 -22.58 5.66
C ARG A 291 2.67 -22.44 6.33
N SER A 292 3.50 -23.49 6.29
CA SER A 292 4.80 -23.49 6.95
C SER A 292 5.77 -22.58 6.23
N LEU A 293 5.81 -22.67 4.89
CA LEU A 293 6.64 -21.80 4.06
C LEU A 293 6.23 -20.33 4.21
N LEU A 294 4.93 -20.03 4.08
CA LEU A 294 4.45 -18.66 4.21
C LEU A 294 4.72 -18.09 5.61
N LEU A 295 4.48 -18.85 6.69
CA LEU A 295 4.74 -18.37 8.05
C LEU A 295 6.23 -18.04 8.25
N ARG A 296 7.14 -18.91 7.78
CA ARG A 296 8.58 -18.67 7.83
C ARG A 296 8.95 -17.36 7.16
N ASP A 297 8.46 -17.13 5.94
CA ASP A 297 8.81 -15.95 5.17
C ASP A 297 8.15 -14.68 5.74
N LEU A 298 6.91 -14.76 6.24
CA LEU A 298 6.27 -13.64 6.94
C LEU A 298 7.01 -13.26 8.24
N LYS A 299 7.55 -14.24 8.99
CA LYS A 299 8.38 -13.97 10.17
C LYS A 299 9.68 -13.28 9.76
N LYS A 300 10.32 -13.75 8.70
CA LYS A 300 11.52 -13.12 8.14
C LYS A 300 11.26 -11.67 7.73
N MET A 301 10.12 -11.40 7.05
CA MET A 301 9.69 -10.03 6.71
C MET A 301 9.43 -9.16 7.95
N ALA A 302 8.83 -9.72 9.01
CA ALA A 302 8.59 -9.01 10.28
C ALA A 302 9.87 -8.68 11.02
N ARG A 303 10.77 -9.65 11.14
CA ARG A 303 12.08 -9.46 11.72
C ARG A 303 12.88 -8.40 10.97
N LEU A 304 12.92 -8.48 9.64
CA LEU A 304 13.65 -7.52 8.81
C LEU A 304 13.17 -6.09 9.05
N ARG A 305 11.86 -5.83 8.99
CA ARG A 305 11.35 -4.45 9.15
C ARG A 305 11.41 -3.93 10.58
N LEU A 306 11.27 -4.78 11.59
CA LEU A 306 11.42 -4.34 12.99
C LEU A 306 12.88 -4.07 13.31
N ARG A 307 13.82 -4.93 12.90
CA ARG A 307 15.25 -4.66 13.06
C ARG A 307 15.73 -3.44 12.26
N ALA A 308 15.18 -3.21 11.07
CA ALA A 308 15.48 -2.01 10.30
C ALA A 308 15.00 -0.73 10.99
N GLN A 309 13.79 -0.74 11.56
CA GLN A 309 13.28 0.35 12.39
C GLN A 309 14.16 0.56 13.63
N ASP A 310 14.50 -0.52 14.33
CA ASP A 310 15.36 -0.47 15.51
C ASP A 310 16.74 0.12 15.18
N ALA A 311 17.37 -0.32 14.08
CA ALA A 311 18.68 0.15 13.64
C ALA A 311 18.74 1.64 13.32
N VAL A 312 17.61 2.28 13.02
CA VAL A 312 17.52 3.74 12.82
C VAL A 312 17.01 4.49 14.05
N GLY A 313 16.89 3.81 15.20
CA GLY A 313 16.51 4.41 16.47
C GLY A 313 15.01 4.63 16.66
N VAL A 314 14.14 3.98 15.87
CA VAL A 314 12.68 4.06 16.07
C VAL A 314 12.31 3.51 17.44
N GLN A 315 11.50 4.28 18.17
CA GLN A 315 11.01 3.92 19.50
C GLN A 315 9.55 3.46 19.49
N VAL A 316 8.74 4.01 18.58
CA VAL A 316 7.34 3.62 18.37
C VAL A 316 7.18 3.14 16.92
N ALA A 317 6.97 1.85 16.73
CA ALA A 317 6.72 1.26 15.42
C ALA A 317 5.22 1.21 15.15
N VAL A 318 4.73 2.03 14.22
CA VAL A 318 3.35 2.06 13.74
C VAL A 318 3.23 1.11 12.54
N GLU A 319 2.75 -0.09 12.81
CA GLU A 319 2.55 -1.18 11.86
C GLU A 319 1.14 -1.16 11.26
N VAL A 320 0.98 -1.82 10.11
CA VAL A 320 -0.31 -2.04 9.44
C VAL A 320 -0.40 -3.47 8.90
N GLY A 321 -1.58 -3.87 8.43
CA GLY A 321 -1.77 -5.16 7.76
C GLY A 321 -1.17 -5.20 6.35
N ILE A 322 0.11 -5.52 6.22
CA ILE A 322 0.81 -5.64 4.93
C ILE A 322 0.22 -6.80 4.11
N GLY A 323 -0.22 -6.54 2.87
CA GLY A 323 -0.75 -7.59 1.98
C GLY A 323 -2.12 -8.15 2.40
N LEU A 324 -2.85 -7.48 3.31
CA LEU A 324 -4.08 -8.04 3.91
C LEU A 324 -5.39 -7.44 3.37
N GLY A 325 -5.28 -6.49 2.44
CA GLY A 325 -6.42 -5.94 1.70
C GLY A 325 -6.86 -6.88 0.58
N VAL A 326 -6.98 -6.36 -0.65
CA VAL A 326 -7.30 -7.16 -1.84
C VAL A 326 -6.26 -8.26 -2.13
N PHE A 327 -5.05 -8.10 -1.59
CA PHE A 327 -3.91 -8.99 -1.72
C PHE A 327 -3.99 -10.25 -0.84
N ALA A 328 -4.94 -10.35 0.08
CA ALA A 328 -5.01 -11.49 1.00
C ALA A 328 -5.36 -12.83 0.31
N GLY A 329 -5.90 -12.79 -0.92
CA GLY A 329 -6.31 -14.00 -1.64
C GLY A 329 -7.71 -14.49 -1.28
N ASP A 330 -8.61 -13.57 -0.91
CA ASP A 330 -10.02 -13.89 -0.65
C ASP A 330 -10.69 -14.50 -1.90
N ALA A 331 -10.33 -14.03 -3.10
CA ALA A 331 -10.85 -14.54 -4.37
C ALA A 331 -10.57 -16.03 -4.62
N VAL A 332 -9.54 -16.60 -3.98
CA VAL A 332 -9.18 -18.02 -4.07
C VAL A 332 -9.37 -18.76 -2.73
N GLY A 333 -10.03 -18.13 -1.77
CA GLY A 333 -10.46 -18.75 -0.52
C GLY A 333 -9.38 -18.95 0.54
N ILE A 334 -8.25 -18.23 0.46
CA ILE A 334 -7.13 -18.35 1.41
C ILE A 334 -6.99 -17.16 2.38
N GLY A 335 -7.70 -16.05 2.16
CA GLY A 335 -7.44 -14.77 2.85
C GLY A 335 -7.56 -14.80 4.37
N ALA A 336 -8.56 -15.47 4.94
CA ALA A 336 -8.64 -15.64 6.39
C ALA A 336 -7.41 -16.35 6.98
N ARG A 337 -6.80 -17.29 6.24
CA ARG A 337 -5.59 -17.99 6.67
C ARG A 337 -4.37 -17.09 6.58
N VAL A 338 -4.23 -16.32 5.50
CA VAL A 338 -3.13 -15.36 5.30
C VAL A 338 -3.12 -14.30 6.41
N ARG A 339 -4.28 -13.74 6.76
CA ARG A 339 -4.42 -12.78 7.87
C ARG A 339 -3.98 -13.35 9.22
N LEU A 340 -4.40 -14.59 9.52
CA LEU A 340 -3.98 -15.27 10.76
C LEU A 340 -2.47 -15.54 10.79
N LEU A 341 -1.88 -15.99 9.67
CA LEU A 341 -0.44 -16.24 9.59
C LEU A 341 0.38 -14.96 9.69
N SER A 342 -0.12 -13.84 9.14
CA SER A 342 0.55 -12.54 9.23
C SER A 342 0.55 -11.99 10.65
N ALA A 343 -0.59 -12.08 11.34
CA ALA A 343 -0.66 -11.75 12.77
C ALA A 343 0.24 -12.67 13.62
N GLN A 344 0.24 -13.97 13.32
CA GLN A 344 1.07 -14.96 14.01
C GLN A 344 2.56 -14.67 13.82
N ALA A 345 2.99 -14.34 12.61
CA ALA A 345 4.36 -13.99 12.31
C ALA A 345 4.85 -12.77 13.12
N LEU A 346 4.07 -11.69 13.13
CA LEU A 346 4.42 -10.50 13.91
C LEU A 346 4.50 -10.83 15.41
N ARG A 347 3.50 -11.55 15.94
CA ARG A 347 3.48 -11.96 17.34
C ARG A 347 4.72 -12.78 17.72
N GLU A 348 5.01 -13.83 16.95
CA GLU A 348 6.13 -14.72 17.24
C GLU A 348 7.47 -13.98 17.20
N VAL A 349 7.69 -13.08 16.24
CA VAL A 349 8.92 -12.26 16.20
C VAL A 349 9.06 -11.39 17.45
N LEU A 350 7.98 -10.75 17.90
CA LEU A 350 8.01 -9.90 19.10
C LEU A 350 8.14 -10.71 20.40
N GLU A 351 7.75 -12.00 20.40
CA GLU A 351 7.99 -12.93 21.51
C GLU A 351 9.40 -13.52 21.50
N GLU A 352 10.00 -13.69 20.31
CA GLU A 352 11.33 -14.27 20.10
C GLU A 352 12.46 -13.26 20.26
N GLU A 353 12.23 -12.00 19.93
CA GLU A 353 13.27 -10.97 19.86
C GLU A 353 13.09 -9.85 20.88
N ARG A 354 14.20 -9.20 21.17
CA ARG A 354 14.25 -7.93 21.89
C ARG A 354 14.87 -6.89 20.98
N PHE A 355 14.29 -5.70 21.02
CA PHE A 355 14.73 -4.54 20.25
C PHE A 355 15.40 -3.56 21.22
N GLU A 356 16.46 -2.91 20.78
CA GLU A 356 17.23 -1.98 21.61
C GLU A 356 16.45 -0.68 21.86
N HIS A 357 15.81 -0.19 20.81
CA HIS A 357 15.14 1.11 20.77
C HIS A 357 13.63 0.99 20.71
N ILE A 358 13.06 -0.03 20.04
CA ILE A 358 11.60 -0.16 19.92
C ILE A 358 10.98 -0.50 21.28
N ARG A 359 10.19 0.46 21.79
CA ARG A 359 9.51 0.39 23.09
C ARG A 359 8.03 0.08 22.96
N LEU A 360 7.41 0.41 21.83
CA LEU A 360 5.99 0.15 21.57
C LEU A 360 5.78 -0.23 20.11
N VAL A 361 4.96 -1.25 19.86
CA VAL A 361 4.41 -1.52 18.54
C VAL A 361 2.93 -1.17 18.53
N VAL A 362 2.51 -0.26 17.67
CA VAL A 362 1.10 0.08 17.45
C VAL A 362 0.67 -0.47 16.10
N VAL A 363 -0.29 -1.39 16.05
CA VAL A 363 -0.81 -1.93 14.80
C VAL A 363 -2.13 -1.24 14.45
N SER A 364 -2.09 -0.32 13.49
CA SER A 364 -3.28 0.36 12.97
C SER A 364 -4.00 -0.56 11.97
N LEU A 365 -5.18 -1.03 12.37
CA LEU A 365 -6.00 -2.01 11.65
C LEU A 365 -7.43 -1.48 11.55
N PRO A 366 -7.75 -0.71 10.48
CA PRO A 366 -9.07 -0.13 10.34
C PRO A 366 -10.16 -1.21 10.19
N VAL A 367 -11.24 -1.05 10.93
CA VAL A 367 -12.43 -1.91 10.89
C VAL A 367 -13.50 -1.23 10.06
N PHE A 368 -13.73 -1.76 8.86
CA PHE A 368 -14.82 -1.41 7.96
C PHE A 368 -15.96 -2.44 8.01
N ARG A 369 -15.69 -3.67 8.45
CA ARG A 369 -16.60 -4.82 8.44
C ARG A 369 -16.39 -5.77 9.63
N PRO A 370 -17.42 -6.54 10.01
CA PRO A 370 -17.23 -7.70 10.87
C PRO A 370 -16.20 -8.66 10.25
N ASN A 371 -15.20 -9.07 11.04
CA ASN A 371 -14.07 -9.93 10.63
C ASN A 371 -12.97 -9.29 9.77
N ASP A 372 -12.80 -7.97 9.83
CA ASP A 372 -11.60 -7.34 9.27
C ASP A 372 -10.30 -7.73 9.99
N ASN A 373 -9.17 -7.28 9.46
CA ASN A 373 -7.82 -7.59 9.95
C ASN A 373 -7.68 -7.42 11.47
N PHE A 374 -8.28 -6.38 12.06
CA PHE A 374 -8.29 -6.16 13.51
C PHE A 374 -8.69 -7.41 14.30
N GLN A 375 -9.77 -8.07 13.90
CA GLN A 375 -10.30 -9.23 14.62
C GLN A 375 -9.39 -10.45 14.51
N HIS A 376 -8.73 -10.62 13.35
CA HIS A 376 -7.73 -11.66 13.16
C HIS A 376 -6.49 -11.45 14.04
N PHE A 377 -5.99 -10.21 14.11
CA PHE A 377 -4.85 -9.86 14.95
C PHE A 377 -5.21 -10.01 16.42
N ARG A 378 -6.32 -9.43 16.85
CA ARG A 378 -6.82 -9.54 18.22
C ARG A 378 -6.91 -10.99 18.67
N LYS A 379 -7.54 -11.86 17.88
CA LYS A 379 -7.63 -13.30 18.17
C LYS A 379 -6.25 -13.95 18.35
N VAL A 380 -5.28 -13.61 17.52
CA VAL A 380 -3.93 -14.21 17.60
C VAL A 380 -3.17 -13.72 18.82
N PHE A 381 -3.26 -12.44 19.18
CA PHE A 381 -2.59 -11.90 20.36
C PHE A 381 -3.28 -12.29 21.68
N GLU A 382 -4.60 -12.50 21.68
CA GLU A 382 -5.35 -13.03 22.83
C GLU A 382 -5.06 -14.52 23.08
N ASN A 383 -4.88 -15.32 22.03
CA ASN A 383 -4.76 -16.77 22.14
C ASN A 383 -3.50 -17.19 22.91
N GLY A 384 -3.64 -17.60 24.17
CA GLY A 384 -2.51 -18.00 25.00
C GLY A 384 -1.64 -16.84 25.52
N THR A 385 -2.23 -15.64 25.59
CA THR A 385 -1.69 -14.36 26.11
C THR A 385 -0.29 -14.02 25.59
N TYR A 386 -0.19 -12.97 24.77
CA TYR A 386 1.07 -12.40 24.30
C TYR A 386 2.12 -12.24 25.42
N LYS A 387 3.34 -12.73 25.18
CA LYS A 387 4.43 -12.77 26.18
C LYS A 387 5.70 -12.00 25.78
N GLY A 388 5.65 -11.24 24.68
CA GLY A 388 6.80 -10.48 24.21
C GLY A 388 7.14 -9.34 25.15
N ALA A 389 8.42 -8.94 25.14
CA ALA A 389 8.91 -7.87 26.02
C ALA A 389 8.41 -6.48 25.58
N THR A 390 8.24 -6.28 24.28
CA THR A 390 7.74 -5.02 23.70
C THR A 390 6.21 -5.02 23.75
N PRO A 391 5.54 -4.07 24.42
CA PRO A 391 4.08 -3.98 24.39
C PRO A 391 3.54 -3.76 22.97
N VAL A 392 2.35 -4.29 22.72
CA VAL A 392 1.66 -4.19 21.42
C VAL A 392 0.27 -3.61 21.61
N MET A 393 -0.05 -2.57 20.86
CA MET A 393 -1.37 -1.94 20.87
C MET A 393 -2.05 -2.11 19.52
N LEU A 394 -3.20 -2.79 19.48
CA LEU A 394 -4.04 -2.84 18.29
C LEU A 394 -5.00 -1.66 18.31
N MET A 395 -5.12 -0.94 17.19
CA MET A 395 -5.89 0.31 17.11
C MET A 395 -6.72 0.37 15.82
N ASP A 396 -7.92 0.92 15.92
CA ASP A 396 -8.83 1.20 14.80
C ASP A 396 -8.79 2.69 14.37
N GLN A 397 -7.67 3.35 14.67
CA GLN A 397 -7.44 4.78 14.44
C GLN A 397 -6.56 5.03 13.21
N ASP A 398 -6.62 6.26 12.72
CA ASP A 398 -5.76 6.81 11.67
C ASP A 398 -4.28 6.68 12.03
N MET A 399 -3.51 5.93 11.24
CA MET A 399 -2.07 5.72 11.47
C MET A 399 -1.27 7.02 11.50
N HIS A 400 -1.63 8.02 10.69
CA HIS A 400 -0.98 9.32 10.71
C HIS A 400 -1.19 10.04 12.05
N ALA A 401 -2.41 9.98 12.59
CA ALA A 401 -2.71 10.57 13.88
C ALA A 401 -1.93 9.88 15.02
N ILE A 402 -1.80 8.55 14.94
CA ILE A 402 -0.96 7.78 15.87
C ILE A 402 0.49 8.24 15.78
N ALA A 403 1.05 8.29 14.57
CA ALA A 403 2.46 8.63 14.35
C ALA A 403 2.79 10.05 14.85
N ILE A 404 1.96 11.02 14.50
CA ILE A 404 2.14 12.42 14.90
C ILE A 404 1.99 12.58 16.41
N SER A 405 1.00 11.93 17.04
CA SER A 405 0.84 12.00 18.49
C SER A 405 2.01 11.37 19.24
N ALA A 406 2.59 10.29 18.73
CA ALA A 406 3.81 9.71 19.29
C ALA A 406 5.03 10.64 19.10
N ALA A 407 5.20 11.23 17.92
CA ALA A 407 6.29 12.17 17.65
C ALA A 407 6.19 13.46 18.49
N ALA A 408 4.99 14.01 18.65
CA ALA A 408 4.71 15.15 19.52
C ALA A 408 4.95 14.83 21.01
N ALA A 409 4.84 13.56 21.40
CA ALA A 409 5.22 13.10 22.74
C ALA A 409 6.74 12.88 22.91
N GLY A 410 7.55 13.22 21.89
CA GLY A 410 9.01 13.18 21.95
C GLY A 410 9.63 11.83 21.57
N PHE A 411 8.89 10.95 20.91
CA PHE A 411 9.39 9.67 20.45
C PHE A 411 9.82 9.72 18.98
N SER A 412 10.87 8.98 18.64
CA SER A 412 11.14 8.65 17.25
C SER A 412 10.18 7.56 16.76
N VAL A 413 9.55 7.77 15.61
CA VAL A 413 8.42 6.96 15.13
C VAL A 413 8.71 6.36 13.76
N GLY A 414 8.40 5.09 13.58
CA GLY A 414 8.36 4.44 12.27
C GLY A 414 6.91 4.26 11.83
N GLU A 415 6.57 4.71 10.63
CA GLU A 415 5.25 4.58 10.04
C GLU A 415 5.30 3.65 8.83
N LEU A 416 4.63 2.50 8.91
CA LEU A 416 4.72 1.45 7.91
C LEU A 416 3.86 1.73 6.66
N ASN A 417 4.52 1.89 5.51
CA ASN A 417 3.91 1.92 4.19
C ASN A 417 3.89 0.53 3.53
N PRO A 418 2.72 -0.11 3.38
CA PRO A 418 2.59 -1.39 2.69
C PRO A 418 2.65 -1.15 1.17
N ALA A 419 3.80 -1.41 0.57
CA ALA A 419 4.05 -1.20 -0.86
C ALA A 419 3.60 -2.37 -1.74
N ASP A 420 3.33 -2.08 -3.01
CA ASP A 420 3.17 -3.06 -4.09
C ASP A 420 4.55 -3.58 -4.56
N SER A 421 4.54 -4.66 -5.34
CA SER A 421 5.66 -5.58 -5.54
C SER A 421 6.83 -5.03 -6.39
N HIS A 422 6.73 -3.82 -6.95
CA HIS A 422 7.72 -3.32 -7.90
C HIS A 422 8.92 -2.60 -7.30
N GLY A 423 8.90 -2.29 -6.00
CA GLY A 423 10.00 -1.62 -5.34
C GLY A 423 10.16 -0.14 -5.69
N VAL A 424 9.29 0.42 -6.54
CA VAL A 424 9.13 1.87 -6.73
C VAL A 424 8.25 2.39 -5.61
N PHE A 425 8.55 3.57 -5.07
CA PHE A 425 7.72 4.17 -4.04
C PHE A 425 6.52 4.87 -4.66
N GLY A 426 5.31 4.57 -4.20
CA GLY A 426 4.10 5.26 -4.64
C GLY A 426 3.66 4.86 -6.04
N GLU A 427 3.82 3.58 -6.41
CA GLU A 427 3.66 3.04 -7.76
C GLU A 427 2.47 3.66 -8.54
N TYR A 428 1.30 3.77 -7.92
CA TYR A 428 0.09 4.27 -8.59
C TYR A 428 -0.42 5.62 -8.08
N TRP A 429 0.44 6.46 -7.48
CA TRP A 429 0.04 7.74 -6.88
C TRP A 429 -0.71 8.67 -7.86
N GLN A 430 -0.40 8.57 -9.16
CA GLN A 430 -0.99 9.37 -10.25
C GLN A 430 -2.25 8.76 -10.90
N ASN A 431 -2.71 7.61 -10.43
CA ASN A 431 -3.78 6.85 -11.11
C ASN A 431 -5.18 7.17 -10.58
N LEU A 432 -5.32 8.16 -9.69
CA LEU A 432 -6.59 8.57 -9.06
C LEU A 432 -7.34 7.39 -8.41
N GLY A 433 -6.62 6.28 -8.17
CA GLY A 433 -7.17 5.00 -7.77
C GLY A 433 -7.22 4.87 -6.26
N PRO A 434 -8.02 3.93 -5.74
CA PRO A 434 -8.02 3.63 -4.33
C PRO A 434 -6.95 2.61 -3.96
N GLY A 435 -6.08 3.00 -3.03
CA GLY A 435 -5.19 2.07 -2.36
C GLY A 435 -4.45 2.74 -1.21
N THR A 436 -4.00 1.92 -0.26
CA THR A 436 -3.40 2.39 1.00
C THR A 436 -1.98 2.90 0.78
N GLU A 437 -1.22 2.24 -0.11
CA GLU A 437 0.13 2.68 -0.49
C GLU A 437 0.10 4.03 -1.19
N GLU A 438 -0.75 4.17 -2.21
CA GLU A 438 -0.88 5.39 -3.00
C GLU A 438 -1.27 6.53 -2.08
N LYS A 439 -2.15 6.26 -1.13
CA LYS A 439 -2.54 7.24 -0.14
C LYS A 439 -1.36 7.73 0.68
N LEU A 440 -0.48 6.85 1.16
CA LEU A 440 0.73 7.24 1.89
C LEU A 440 1.70 8.05 1.03
N ALA A 441 1.83 7.73 -0.25
CA ALA A 441 2.61 8.55 -1.18
C ALA A 441 2.02 9.96 -1.38
N LEU A 442 0.69 10.09 -1.23
CA LEU A 442 -0.04 11.35 -1.40
C LEU A 442 -0.17 12.16 -0.11
N THR A 443 -0.10 11.51 1.05
CA THR A 443 -0.36 12.13 2.35
C THR A 443 0.89 12.42 3.16
N THR A 444 2.07 12.05 2.64
CA THR A 444 3.36 12.26 3.28
C THR A 444 4.37 12.85 2.30
N CYS A 445 5.56 13.22 2.78
CA CYS A 445 6.68 13.63 1.92
C CYS A 445 7.36 12.46 1.17
N GLY A 446 6.76 11.26 1.13
CA GLY A 446 7.41 10.04 0.65
C GLY A 446 7.90 10.12 -0.81
N LEU A 447 7.20 10.88 -1.66
CA LEU A 447 7.65 11.14 -3.04
C LEU A 447 8.95 11.97 -3.09
N LEU A 448 9.16 12.87 -2.13
CA LEU A 448 10.39 13.65 -2.03
C LEU A 448 11.53 12.80 -1.44
N THR A 449 11.22 11.91 -0.50
CA THR A 449 12.22 11.24 0.35
C THR A 449 12.56 9.81 -0.09
N GLN A 450 11.70 9.12 -0.85
CA GLN A 450 11.92 7.72 -1.25
C GLN A 450 11.79 7.43 -2.75
N HIS A 451 11.33 8.38 -3.57
CA HIS A 451 11.21 8.16 -5.01
C HIS A 451 12.55 8.41 -5.73
N HIS A 452 13.07 7.42 -6.48
CA HIS A 452 14.39 7.49 -7.12
C HIS A 452 14.55 8.66 -8.11
N ALA A 453 13.47 9.07 -8.77
CA ALA A 453 13.49 10.22 -9.69
C ALA A 453 13.66 11.58 -9.00
N VAL A 454 13.54 11.62 -7.67
CA VAL A 454 13.59 12.86 -6.86
C VAL A 454 14.72 12.81 -5.83
N ASN A 455 14.89 11.67 -5.15
CA ASN A 455 15.94 11.45 -4.16
C ASN A 455 17.13 10.67 -4.78
N PRO A 456 18.31 11.30 -4.96
CA PRO A 456 19.48 10.62 -5.51
C PRO A 456 20.01 9.48 -4.62
N TRP A 457 19.78 9.54 -3.30
CA TRP A 457 20.27 8.54 -2.35
C TRP A 457 19.61 7.16 -2.50
N VAL A 458 18.46 7.09 -3.19
CA VAL A 458 17.75 5.83 -3.44
C VAL A 458 18.59 4.85 -4.27
N LEU A 459 19.41 5.36 -5.19
CA LEU A 459 20.24 4.55 -6.09
C LEU A 459 21.70 4.43 -5.60
N ASP A 460 22.03 5.09 -4.49
CA ASP A 460 23.34 5.00 -3.86
C ASP A 460 23.44 3.71 -3.05
N ALA A 461 24.25 2.77 -3.53
CA ALA A 461 24.44 1.48 -2.88
C ALA A 461 25.18 1.55 -1.54
N SER A 462 25.82 2.69 -1.20
CA SER A 462 26.36 2.90 0.14
C SER A 462 25.27 2.97 1.22
N ARG A 463 24.02 3.21 0.80
CA ARG A 463 22.83 3.23 1.66
C ARG A 463 22.16 1.86 1.82
N TYR A 464 22.73 0.80 1.24
CA TYR A 464 22.15 -0.53 1.24
C TYR A 464 22.79 -1.41 2.32
N THR A 465 22.03 -1.75 3.35
CA THR A 465 22.51 -2.48 4.52
C THR A 465 21.96 -3.91 4.52
N PRO A 466 22.82 -4.95 4.39
CA PRO A 466 22.38 -6.33 4.56
C PRO A 466 22.00 -6.62 6.01
N MET A 467 21.01 -7.48 6.21
CA MET A 467 20.59 -7.98 7.52
C MET A 467 20.43 -9.50 7.49
N ASP A 468 20.95 -10.16 8.52
CA ASP A 468 20.81 -11.60 8.71
C ASP A 468 19.53 -11.89 9.51
N VAL A 469 18.49 -12.44 8.85
CA VAL A 469 17.11 -12.53 9.38
C VAL A 469 16.45 -13.90 9.22
#